data_AF-A0AAW9I868-F1
#
_entry.id   AF-A0AAW9I868-F1
#
_cell.length_a   1.000
_cell.length_b   1.000
_cell.length_c   1.000
_cell.angle_alpha   90.00
_cell.angle_beta   90.00
_cell.angle_gamma   90.00
#
_symmetry.space_group_name_H-M   'P 1'
#
loop_
_entity.id
_entity.type
_entity.pdbx_description
1 polymer ?
#
loop_
_entity_poly.entity_id
_entity_poly.type
_entity_poly.pdbx_seq_one_letter_code
_entity_poly.pdbx_strand_id
1 'polypeptide(L)'
;LIFSFFSSRVATENISLEINSNIPIGKGMASSTADIGATIKATLSMINKDLGNEEISRIASEIEPTDSILLYKNSIFNPVKGKVKKYLSNLYNGKVIILEPDEILETNIIRSNPNYLDIKLENKVIINKSFKLLEEGLR
;
A
#
# COMPACT_ATOMS: atom_id res chain seq x y z
N LEU A 1 4.26 11.68 14.97
CA LEU A 1 3.67 10.36 14.66
C LEU A 1 4.68 9.39 14.03
N ILE A 2 5.40 9.74 12.95
CA ILE A 2 6.38 8.82 12.35
C ILE A 2 7.70 8.73 13.15
N PHE A 3 8.18 9.83 13.72
CA PHE A 3 9.41 9.84 14.53
C PHE A 3 9.36 8.89 15.76
N SER A 4 8.18 8.58 16.30
CA SER A 4 8.06 7.67 17.45
C SER A 4 8.44 6.22 17.11
N PHE A 5 8.43 5.83 15.83
CA PHE A 5 8.87 4.50 15.40
C PHE A 5 10.39 4.31 15.45
N PHE A 6 11.18 5.39 15.52
CA PHE A 6 12.64 5.32 15.36
C PHE A 6 13.46 5.57 16.63
N SER A 7 12.79 5.70 17.79
CA SER A 7 13.37 5.87 19.15
C SER A 7 14.45 6.96 19.28
N SER A 8 14.55 7.86 18.30
CA SER A 8 15.58 8.88 18.24
C SER A 8 15.07 10.19 18.87
N ARG A 9 15.85 10.76 19.79
CA ARG A 9 15.66 12.12 20.31
C ARG A 9 16.03 13.16 19.24
N VAL A 10 15.28 13.19 18.16
CA VAL A 10 15.36 14.29 17.18
C VAL A 10 14.52 15.41 17.75
N ALA A 11 15.11 16.60 17.88
CA ALA A 11 14.33 17.79 18.22
C ALA A 11 13.35 18.06 17.08
N THR A 12 12.07 17.72 17.28
CA THR A 12 11.02 17.93 16.27
C THR A 12 10.47 19.36 16.27
N GLU A 13 11.05 20.22 17.09
CA GLU A 13 10.55 21.56 17.44
C GLU A 13 10.51 22.52 16.25
N ASN A 14 11.21 22.20 15.16
CA ASN A 14 11.25 23.01 13.92
C ASN A 14 11.04 22.17 12.65
N ILE A 15 10.26 21.08 12.72
CA ILE A 15 9.97 20.25 11.54
C ILE A 15 8.60 20.62 10.97
N SER A 16 8.57 20.99 9.69
CA SER A 16 7.35 21.14 8.90
C SER A 16 7.24 20.00 7.90
N LEU A 17 6.01 19.52 7.67
CA LEU A 17 5.69 18.56 6.62
C LEU A 17 4.84 19.25 5.56
N GLU A 18 5.31 19.22 4.31
CA GLU A 18 4.56 19.67 3.14
C GLU A 18 4.39 18.48 2.20
N ILE A 19 3.14 18.18 1.82
CA ILE A 19 2.80 17.09 0.92
C ILE A 19 2.32 17.70 -0.39
N ASN A 20 3.11 17.50 -1.46
CA ASN A 20 2.79 17.92 -2.81
C ASN A 20 2.52 16.67 -3.66
N SER A 21 1.24 16.28 -3.76
CA SER A 21 0.80 15.09 -4.49
C SER A 21 -0.08 15.46 -5.68
N ASN A 22 0.21 14.84 -6.83
CA ASN A 22 -0.64 14.89 -8.02
C ASN A 22 -1.49 13.61 -8.17
N ILE A 23 -1.51 12.73 -7.15
CA ILE A 23 -2.26 11.47 -7.18
C ILE A 23 -3.71 11.75 -6.75
N PRO A 24 -4.72 11.38 -7.56
CA PRO A 24 -6.12 11.53 -7.19
C PRO A 24 -6.48 10.84 -5.87
N ILE A 25 -7.23 11.56 -5.02
CA ILE A 25 -7.66 11.08 -3.71
C ILE A 25 -8.93 10.23 -3.85
N GLY A 26 -9.00 9.11 -3.13
CA GLY A 26 -10.20 8.28 -3.05
C GLY A 26 -10.50 7.43 -4.30
N LYS A 27 -9.56 7.37 -5.26
CA LYS A 27 -9.72 6.65 -6.53
C LYS A 27 -9.05 5.27 -6.57
N GLY A 28 -8.55 4.79 -5.43
CA GLY A 28 -7.86 3.50 -5.34
C GLY A 28 -6.44 3.49 -5.91
N MET A 29 -5.81 4.66 -6.08
CA MET A 29 -4.43 4.81 -6.56
C MET A 29 -3.37 4.79 -5.44
N ALA A 30 -3.74 4.38 -4.23
CA ALA A 30 -2.83 4.29 -3.09
C ALA A 30 -2.14 5.61 -2.68
N SER A 31 -2.77 6.78 -2.94
CA SER A 31 -2.17 8.09 -2.60
C SER A 31 -1.75 8.18 -1.12
N SER A 32 -2.60 7.74 -0.20
CA SER A 32 -2.28 7.77 1.23
C SER A 32 -1.06 6.90 1.58
N THR A 33 -0.95 5.72 0.98
CA THR A 33 0.24 4.87 1.12
C THR A 33 1.49 5.58 0.58
N ALA A 34 1.37 6.32 -0.53
CA ALA A 34 2.49 7.07 -1.09
C ALA A 34 2.96 8.17 -0.13
N ASP A 35 2.02 8.93 0.44
CA ASP A 35 2.31 10.02 1.38
C ASP A 35 2.96 9.48 2.68
N ILE A 36 2.42 8.40 3.24
CA ILE A 36 2.99 7.74 4.43
C ILE A 36 4.40 7.22 4.12
N GLY A 37 4.57 6.50 3.02
CA GLY A 37 5.87 5.95 2.64
C GLY A 37 6.92 7.02 2.35
N ALA A 38 6.54 8.11 1.67
CA ALA A 38 7.40 9.25 1.43
C ALA A 38 7.81 9.92 2.74
N THR A 39 6.87 10.11 3.67
CA THR A 39 7.16 10.71 4.98
C THR A 39 8.09 9.83 5.83
N ILE A 40 7.91 8.50 5.79
CA ILE A 40 8.83 7.55 6.44
C ILE A 40 10.23 7.66 5.84
N LYS A 41 10.35 7.64 4.51
CA LYS A 41 11.66 7.77 3.83
C LYS A 41 12.33 9.11 4.12
N ALA A 42 11.60 10.22 4.10
CA ALA A 42 12.11 11.54 4.46
C ALA A 42 12.60 11.57 5.91
N THR A 43 11.83 10.98 6.83
CA THR A 43 12.21 10.88 8.25
C THR A 43 13.50 10.07 8.42
N LEU A 44 13.60 8.91 7.78
CA LEU A 44 14.79 8.06 7.79
C LEU A 44 16.03 8.82 7.29
N SER A 45 15.88 9.55 6.18
CA SER A 45 16.94 10.41 5.64
C SER A 45 17.38 11.50 6.62
N MET A 46 16.43 12.20 7.28
CA MET A 46 16.74 13.22 8.27
C MET A 46 17.54 12.69 9.48
N ILE A 47 17.29 11.44 9.87
CA ILE A 47 17.95 10.81 11.03
C ILE A 47 19.15 9.93 10.63
N ASN A 48 19.55 9.99 9.36
CA ASN A 48 20.63 9.20 8.78
C ASN A 48 20.50 7.69 9.06
N LYS A 49 19.28 7.16 8.94
CA LYS A 49 18.97 5.73 8.98
C LYS A 49 18.47 5.27 7.62
N ASP A 50 18.63 3.99 7.35
CA ASP A 50 18.06 3.35 6.18
C ASP A 50 17.27 2.11 6.61
N LEU A 51 16.18 1.83 5.91
CA LEU A 51 15.34 0.66 6.10
C LEU A 51 14.92 0.10 4.75
N GLY A 52 14.83 -1.23 4.67
CA GLY A 52 14.32 -1.90 3.49
C GLY A 52 12.85 -1.57 3.24
N ASN A 53 12.44 -1.61 1.98
CA ASN A 53 11.05 -1.32 1.59
C ASN A 53 10.02 -2.21 2.31
N GLU A 54 10.34 -3.46 2.61
CA GLU A 54 9.46 -4.34 3.39
C GLU A 54 9.31 -3.87 4.85
N GLU A 55 10.36 -3.32 5.46
CA GLU A 55 10.32 -2.79 6.82
C GLU A 55 9.51 -1.50 6.86
N ILE A 56 9.75 -0.61 5.88
CA ILE A 56 8.95 0.60 5.67
C ILE A 56 7.47 0.23 5.48
N SER A 57 7.18 -0.81 4.70
CA SER A 57 5.80 -1.28 4.47
C SER A 57 5.13 -1.79 5.75
N ARG A 58 5.89 -2.43 6.65
CA ARG A 58 5.37 -2.85 7.96
C ARG A 58 5.04 -1.65 8.84
N ILE A 59 5.96 -0.68 8.92
CA ILE A 59 5.73 0.56 9.68
C ILE A 59 4.52 1.31 9.13
N ALA A 60 4.41 1.46 7.81
CA ALA A 60 3.25 2.08 7.17
C ALA A 60 1.95 1.35 7.52
N SER A 61 1.97 0.01 7.56
CA SER A 61 0.80 -0.80 7.95
C SER A 61 0.36 -0.64 9.40
N GLU A 62 1.24 -0.19 10.30
CA GLU A 62 0.90 0.11 11.69
C GLU A 62 0.15 1.44 11.83
N ILE A 63 0.25 2.33 10.83
CA ILE A 63 -0.52 3.58 10.75
C ILE A 63 -1.90 3.29 10.15
N GLU A 64 -1.94 2.65 8.98
CA GLU A 64 -3.18 2.21 8.32
C GLU A 64 -2.91 1.06 7.34
N PRO A 65 -3.94 0.28 6.93
CA PRO A 65 -3.76 -0.69 5.86
C PRO A 65 -3.12 -0.06 4.62
N THR A 66 -1.98 -0.61 4.20
CA THR A 66 -1.08 0.00 3.21
C THR A 66 -1.00 -0.84 1.94
N ASP A 67 -0.84 -0.22 0.78
CA ASP A 67 -0.65 -0.92 -0.48
C ASP A 67 0.83 -1.29 -0.75
N SER A 68 1.06 -2.18 -1.71
CA SER A 68 2.40 -2.68 -2.03
C SER A 68 3.27 -1.72 -2.85
N ILE A 69 2.81 -0.49 -3.11
CA ILE A 69 3.50 0.47 -4.01
C ILE A 69 4.90 0.88 -3.50
N LEU A 70 5.17 0.68 -2.21
CA LEU A 70 6.48 0.93 -1.61
C LEU A 70 7.51 -0.15 -2.02
N LEU A 71 7.07 -1.26 -2.60
CA LEU A 71 7.90 -2.35 -3.09
C LEU A 71 8.19 -2.17 -4.59
N TYR A 72 9.46 -2.27 -4.98
CA TYR A 72 9.88 -2.20 -6.39
C TYR A 72 9.64 -3.51 -7.19
N LYS A 73 9.01 -4.52 -6.59
CA LYS A 73 8.75 -5.82 -7.22
C LYS A 73 7.26 -6.14 -7.16
N ASN A 74 6.75 -6.70 -8.25
CA ASN A 74 5.38 -7.23 -8.30
C ASN A 74 5.20 -8.26 -7.18
N SER A 75 4.12 -8.13 -6.41
CA SER A 75 3.93 -8.97 -5.24
C SER A 75 2.45 -9.18 -4.90
N ILE A 76 2.18 -10.35 -4.33
CA ILE A 76 0.98 -10.58 -3.54
C ILE A 76 1.27 -10.08 -2.13
N PHE A 77 0.52 -9.08 -1.71
CA PHE A 77 0.80 -8.33 -0.50
C PHE A 77 -0.37 -8.39 0.49
N ASN A 78 -0.06 -8.38 1.78
CA ASN A 78 -1.05 -8.27 2.84
C ASN A 78 -1.09 -6.83 3.36
N PRO A 79 -2.11 -6.04 3.00
CA PRO A 79 -2.15 -4.63 3.36
C PRO A 79 -2.31 -4.38 4.87
N VAL A 80 -2.92 -5.33 5.60
CA VAL A 80 -3.15 -5.21 7.04
C VAL A 80 -1.89 -5.48 7.85
N LYS A 81 -0.98 -6.31 7.35
CA LYS A 81 0.25 -6.68 8.06
C LYS A 81 1.51 -6.03 7.47
N GLY A 82 1.37 -5.30 6.36
CA GLY A 82 2.50 -4.72 5.64
C GLY A 82 3.50 -5.76 5.12
N LYS A 83 3.05 -6.98 4.81
CA LYS A 83 3.92 -8.12 4.50
C LYS A 83 3.69 -8.68 3.11
N VAL A 84 4.79 -8.96 2.42
CA VAL A 84 4.78 -9.75 1.19
C VAL A 84 4.39 -11.19 1.51
N LYS A 85 3.40 -11.71 0.79
CA LYS A 85 3.07 -13.14 0.80
C LYS A 85 3.86 -13.89 -0.27
N LYS A 86 4.03 -13.29 -1.44
CA LYS A 86 4.74 -13.89 -2.57
C LYS A 86 5.20 -12.80 -3.53
N TYR A 87 6.43 -12.91 -4.02
CA TYR A 87 6.88 -12.11 -5.16
C TYR A 87 6.46 -12.78 -6.47
N LEU A 88 6.08 -11.95 -7.44
CA LEU A 88 5.71 -12.36 -8.78
C LEU A 88 6.77 -11.93 -9.79
N SER A 89 6.80 -12.59 -10.94
CA SER A 89 7.63 -12.16 -12.06
C SER A 89 7.19 -10.78 -12.57
N ASN A 90 8.08 -10.14 -13.34
CA ASN A 90 7.76 -8.89 -14.01
C ASN A 90 6.87 -9.15 -15.22
N LEU A 91 5.89 -8.26 -15.41
CA LEU A 91 5.10 -8.20 -16.63
C LEU A 91 5.73 -7.14 -17.53
N TYR A 92 6.34 -7.56 -18.64
CA TYR A 92 6.95 -6.64 -19.60
C TYR A 92 5.92 -6.21 -20.64
N ASN A 93 5.88 -4.92 -20.96
CA ASN A 93 5.06 -4.31 -22.01
C ASN A 93 3.53 -4.45 -21.83
N GLY A 94 3.04 -4.60 -20.60
CA GLY A 94 1.61 -4.51 -20.31
C GLY A 94 1.06 -3.12 -20.59
N LYS A 95 -0.12 -3.06 -21.21
CA LYS A 95 -0.92 -1.83 -21.33
C LYS A 95 -2.15 -1.99 -20.47
N VAL A 96 -2.43 -0.99 -19.64
CA VAL A 96 -3.63 -0.94 -18.80
C VAL A 96 -4.45 0.26 -19.23
N ILE A 97 -5.75 0.06 -19.37
CA ILE A 97 -6.72 1.15 -19.52
C ILE A 97 -7.38 1.32 -18.16
N ILE A 98 -7.25 2.52 -17.59
CA ILE A 98 -7.88 2.87 -16.32
C ILE A 98 -9.13 3.68 -16.65
N LEU A 99 -10.29 3.19 -16.20
CA LEU A 99 -11.55 3.89 -16.28
C LEU A 99 -11.84 4.47 -14.89
N GLU A 100 -11.76 5.80 -14.79
CA GLU A 100 -12.01 6.51 -13.55
C GLU A 100 -13.44 7.07 -13.56
N PRO A 101 -14.33 6.66 -12.64
CA PRO A 101 -15.64 7.28 -12.51
C PRO A 101 -15.52 8.65 -11.82
N ASP A 102 -16.49 9.54 -12.03
CA ASP A 102 -16.51 10.85 -11.34
C ASP A 102 -16.71 10.69 -9.83
N GLU A 103 -17.46 9.68 -9.39
CA GLU A 103 -17.76 9.41 -7.98
C GLU A 103 -16.55 8.91 -7.19
N ILE A 104 -16.60 9.11 -5.86
CA ILE A 104 -15.60 8.60 -4.91
C ILE A 104 -16.24 7.47 -4.11
N LEU A 105 -15.56 6.34 -4.04
CA LEU A 105 -15.98 5.21 -3.22
C LEU A 105 -15.29 5.26 -1.86
N GLU A 106 -16.07 5.30 -0.80
CA GLU A 106 -15.54 5.25 0.56
C GLU A 106 -15.35 3.81 1.03
N THR A 107 -14.08 3.41 1.21
CA THR A 107 -13.69 2.07 1.68
C THR A 107 -14.39 1.67 2.98
N ASN A 108 -14.62 2.62 3.89
CA ASN A 108 -15.28 2.36 5.18
C ASN A 108 -16.75 1.96 5.00
N ILE A 109 -17.48 2.63 4.10
CA ILE A 109 -18.88 2.31 3.80
C ILE A 109 -18.97 0.90 3.24
N ILE A 110 -18.13 0.55 2.26
CA ILE A 110 -18.12 -0.80 1.66
C ILE A 110 -17.83 -1.88 2.72
N ARG A 111 -16.87 -1.63 3.62
CA ARG A 111 -16.44 -2.59 4.64
C ARG A 111 -17.42 -2.72 5.82
N SER A 112 -18.24 -1.70 6.06
CA SER A 112 -19.30 -1.75 7.07
C SER A 112 -20.51 -2.59 6.64
N ASN A 113 -20.58 -3.03 5.38
CA ASN A 113 -21.64 -3.91 4.92
C ASN A 113 -21.64 -5.23 5.73
N PRO A 114 -22.75 -5.59 6.40
CA PRO A 114 -22.81 -6.82 7.22
C PRO A 114 -22.46 -8.09 6.45
N ASN A 115 -22.78 -8.13 5.16
CA ASN A 115 -22.55 -9.29 4.28
C ASN A 115 -21.14 -9.30 3.66
N TYR A 116 -20.27 -8.34 4.03
CA TYR A 116 -18.94 -8.19 3.43
C TYR A 116 -18.08 -9.47 3.53
N LEU A 117 -18.19 -10.20 4.65
CA LEU A 117 -17.47 -11.45 4.85
C LEU A 117 -18.01 -12.58 3.98
N ASP A 118 -19.33 -12.71 3.87
CA ASP A 118 -19.97 -13.76 3.07
C ASP A 118 -19.63 -13.58 1.58
N ILE A 119 -19.74 -12.36 1.07
CA ILE A 119 -19.34 -12.01 -0.30
C ILE A 119 -17.87 -12.37 -0.56
N LYS A 120 -16.98 -12.14 0.42
CA LYS A 120 -15.57 -12.53 0.29
C LYS A 120 -15.36 -14.05 0.25
N LEU A 121 -16.12 -14.80 1.02
CA LEU A 121 -16.04 -16.25 1.08
C LEU A 121 -16.60 -16.90 -0.17
N GLU A 122 -17.71 -16.40 -0.70
CA GLU A 122 -18.29 -16.85 -1.98
C GLU A 122 -17.28 -16.72 -3.13
N ASN A 123 -16.51 -15.63 -3.15
CA ASN A 123 -15.51 -15.37 -4.19
C ASN A 123 -14.22 -16.20 -4.03
N LYS A 124 -14.04 -16.99 -2.97
CA LYS A 124 -12.79 -17.72 -2.68
C LYS A 124 -12.35 -18.63 -3.82
N VAL A 125 -13.29 -19.35 -4.44
CA VAL A 125 -13.01 -20.27 -5.56
C VAL A 125 -12.51 -19.50 -6.78
N ILE A 126 -13.18 -18.40 -7.12
CA ILE A 126 -12.80 -17.54 -8.25
C ILE A 126 -11.44 -16.91 -8.00
N ILE A 127 -11.20 -16.36 -6.80
CA ILE A 127 -9.92 -15.76 -6.42
C ILE A 127 -8.77 -16.75 -6.56
N ASN A 128 -8.93 -18.00 -6.09
CA ASN A 128 -7.90 -19.04 -6.22
C ASN A 128 -7.61 -19.36 -7.70
N LYS A 129 -8.65 -19.46 -8.54
CA LYS A 129 -8.48 -19.68 -9.98
C LYS A 129 -7.75 -18.50 -10.64
N SER A 130 -8.10 -17.27 -10.28
CA SER A 130 -7.46 -16.06 -10.79
C SER A 130 -5.98 -16.00 -10.41
N PHE A 131 -5.61 -16.35 -9.17
CA PHE A 131 -4.20 -16.41 -8.77
C PHE A 131 -3.43 -17.47 -9.55
N LYS A 132 -4.02 -18.64 -9.79
CA LYS A 132 -3.38 -19.69 -10.60
C LYS A 132 -3.10 -19.20 -12.03
N LEU A 133 -4.10 -18.59 -12.68
CA LEU A 133 -3.95 -18.04 -14.03
C LEU A 133 -2.92 -16.90 -14.10
N LEU A 134 -2.92 -16.02 -13.09
CA LEU A 134 -1.92 -14.96 -12.97
C LEU A 134 -0.50 -15.53 -12.89
N GLU A 135 -0.29 -16.56 -12.07
CA GLU A 135 1.02 -17.19 -11.92
C GLU A 135 1.45 -17.94 -13.19
N GLU A 136 0.52 -18.60 -13.88
CA GLU A 136 0.79 -19.26 -15.17
C GLU A 136 1.16 -18.27 -16.27
N GLY A 137 0.48 -17.11 -16.34
CA GLY A 137 0.75 -16.08 -17.34
C GLY A 137 2.01 -15.24 -17.06
N LEU A 138 2.57 -15.30 -15.85
CA LEU A 138 3.80 -14.63 -15.45
C LEU A 138 5.04 -15.55 -15.46
N ARG A 139 4.87 -16.83 -15.82
CA ARG A 139 5.99 -17.74 -16.12
C ARG A 139 6.52 -17.48 -17.51
#